data_AF-A0A943PR78-F1
#
_entry.id   AF-A0A943PR78-F1
#
_cell.length_a   1.000
_cell.length_b   1.000
_cell.length_c   1.000
_cell.angle_alpha   90.00
_cell.angle_beta   90.00
_cell.angle_gamma   90.00
#
_symmetry.space_group_name_H-M   'P 1'
#
loop_
_entity.id
_entity.type
_entity.pdbx_description
1 polymer ?
#
loop_
_entity_poly.entity_id
_entity_poly.type
_entity_poly.pdbx_seq_one_letter_code
_entity_poly.pdbx_strand_id
1 'polypeptide(L)'
;MRKKGFLNLKLILIVLVIVILVIGAVFYIKNNLHEQELQSLSTTMLQIQAKAKVINERNKVNNTSDYIGKEISEEDLKKLNIEDNGKIRILSKEDLEELEVTEIKQEKDFVINYETEEVYYLDGYKTDDNNIVYSLTDISNLVVK
;
A
#
# COMPACT_ATOMS: atom_id res chain seq x y z
N MET A 1 23.16 -57.05 17.63
CA MET A 1 23.17 -55.97 16.62
C MET A 1 21.85 -55.19 16.68
N ARG A 2 21.75 -54.09 17.45
CA ARG A 2 20.49 -53.33 17.64
C ARG A 2 20.67 -51.81 17.72
N LYS A 3 21.76 -51.25 17.15
CA LYS A 3 22.05 -49.80 17.23
C LYS A 3 21.81 -49.01 15.93
N LYS A 4 21.75 -49.67 14.77
CA LYS A 4 21.63 -48.98 13.46
C LYS A 4 20.21 -48.42 13.19
N GLY A 5 19.14 -49.11 13.60
CA GLY A 5 17.77 -48.65 13.38
C GLY A 5 17.38 -47.42 14.23
N PHE A 6 17.87 -47.34 15.47
CA PHE A 6 17.58 -46.22 16.38
C PHE A 6 18.31 -44.93 15.98
N LEU A 7 19.56 -45.03 15.50
CA LEU A 7 20.33 -43.89 14.99
C LEU A 7 19.68 -43.28 13.74
N ASN A 8 19.20 -44.11 12.80
CA ASN A 8 18.51 -43.63 11.61
C ASN A 8 17.15 -43.00 11.94
N LEU A 9 16.39 -43.57 12.89
CA LEU A 9 15.11 -43.00 13.32
C LEU A 9 15.26 -41.64 14.01
N LYS A 10 16.26 -41.50 14.89
CA LYS A 10 16.56 -40.22 15.58
C LYS A 10 17.00 -39.14 14.59
N LEU A 11 17.75 -39.52 13.56
CA LEU A 11 18.21 -38.60 12.51
C LEU A 11 17.05 -38.14 11.61
N ILE A 12 16.13 -39.04 11.26
CA ILE A 12 14.90 -38.71 10.53
C ILE A 12 14.04 -37.71 11.33
N LEU A 13 13.88 -37.92 12.64
CA LEU A 13 13.14 -37.02 13.53
C LEU A 13 13.74 -35.62 13.60
N ILE A 14 15.08 -35.53 13.68
CA ILE A 14 15.78 -34.23 13.70
C ILE A 14 15.59 -33.49 12.37
N VAL A 15 15.71 -34.19 11.24
CA VAL A 15 15.49 -33.59 9.91
C VAL A 15 14.05 -33.09 9.78
N LEU A 16 13.06 -33.86 10.27
CA LEU A 16 11.66 -33.45 10.25
C LEU A 16 11.43 -32.15 11.03
N VAL A 17 12.02 -32.02 12.23
CA VAL A 17 11.91 -30.81 13.05
C VAL A 17 12.54 -29.61 12.34
N ILE A 18 13.70 -29.77 11.70
CA ILE A 18 14.35 -28.70 10.95
C ILE A 18 13.46 -28.22 9.79
N VAL A 19 12.82 -29.15 9.06
CA VAL A 19 11.91 -28.79 7.96
C VAL A 19 10.73 -27.96 8.47
N ILE A 20 10.12 -28.35 9.59
CA ILE A 20 9.02 -27.59 10.21
C ILE A 20 9.48 -26.19 10.64
N LEU A 21 10.66 -26.09 11.24
CA LEU A 21 11.22 -24.79 11.66
C LEU A 21 11.50 -23.88 10.47
N VAL A 22 12.03 -24.41 9.37
CA VAL A 22 12.26 -23.63 8.14
C VAL A 22 10.94 -23.12 7.56
N ILE A 23 9.91 -23.97 7.48
CA ILE A 23 8.58 -23.56 7.00
C ILE A 23 7.98 -22.48 7.91
N GLY A 24 8.05 -22.67 9.24
CA GLY A 24 7.56 -21.70 10.22
C GLY A 24 8.28 -20.35 10.12
N ALA A 25 9.61 -20.35 9.97
CA ALA A 25 10.38 -19.13 9.81
C ALA A 25 10.03 -18.38 8.52
N VAL A 26 9.89 -19.09 7.39
CA VAL A 26 9.48 -18.48 6.12
C VAL A 26 8.07 -17.88 6.21
N PHE A 27 7.12 -18.59 6.82
CA PHE A 27 5.76 -18.10 7.01
C PHE A 27 5.72 -16.85 7.90
N TYR A 28 6.45 -16.86 9.02
CA TYR A 28 6.54 -15.72 9.93
C TYR A 28 7.12 -14.47 9.26
N ILE A 29 8.22 -14.62 8.51
CA ILE A 29 8.85 -13.50 7.78
C ILE A 29 7.86 -12.92 6.75
N LYS A 30 7.17 -13.79 5.99
CA LYS A 30 6.24 -13.34 4.96
C LYS A 30 5.07 -12.53 5.54
N ASN A 31 4.49 -12.95 6.66
CA ASN A 31 3.36 -12.25 7.29
C ASN A 31 3.77 -10.86 7.80
N ASN A 32 4.92 -10.78 8.48
CA ASN A 32 5.41 -9.53 9.08
C ASN A 32 5.80 -8.48 8.02
N LEU A 33 6.24 -8.91 6.83
CA LEU A 33 6.53 -8.00 5.72
C LEU A 33 5.25 -7.40 5.12
N HIS A 34 4.19 -8.19 4.97
CA HIS A 34 2.93 -7.72 4.41
C HIS A 34 2.26 -6.65 5.28
N GLU A 35 2.31 -6.81 6.61
CA GLU A 35 1.82 -5.81 7.57
C GLU A 35 2.61 -4.49 7.47
N GLN A 36 3.94 -4.56 7.36
CA GLN A 36 4.78 -3.38 7.22
C GLN A 36 4.56 -2.64 5.89
N GLU A 37 4.36 -3.38 4.79
CA GLU A 37 4.04 -2.80 3.48
C GLU A 37 2.69 -2.07 3.52
N LEU A 38 1.67 -2.70 4.12
CA LEU A 38 0.33 -2.12 4.26
C LEU A 38 0.36 -0.85 5.14
N GLN A 39 1.03 -0.92 6.28
CA GLN A 39 1.17 0.23 7.18
C GLN A 39 1.94 1.38 6.52
N SER A 40 3.01 1.06 5.78
CA SER A 40 3.76 2.05 5.02
C SER A 40 2.90 2.69 3.94
N LEU A 41 2.12 1.90 3.18
CA LEU A 41 1.21 2.41 2.16
C LEU A 41 0.16 3.35 2.75
N SER A 42 -0.51 2.92 3.82
CA SER A 42 -1.50 3.75 4.53
C SER A 42 -0.89 5.06 5.03
N THR A 43 0.33 5.01 5.58
CA THR A 43 1.04 6.20 6.05
C THR A 43 1.36 7.17 4.89
N THR A 44 1.90 6.68 3.77
CA THR A 44 2.16 7.51 2.59
C THR A 44 0.89 8.19 2.10
N MET A 45 -0.20 7.44 1.98
CA MET A 45 -1.49 7.96 1.53
C MET A 45 -2.07 9.00 2.49
N LEU A 46 -1.95 8.81 3.81
CA LEU A 46 -2.35 9.82 4.80
C LEU A 46 -1.53 11.11 4.68
N GLN A 47 -0.22 11.01 4.42
CA GLN A 47 0.62 12.20 4.18
C GLN A 47 0.15 12.95 2.92
N ILE A 48 -0.13 12.23 1.83
CA ILE A 48 -0.67 12.82 0.60
C ILE A 48 -1.99 13.54 0.89
N GLN A 49 -2.93 12.89 1.58
CA GLN A 49 -4.22 13.49 1.94
C GLN A 49 -4.02 14.79 2.73
N ALA A 50 -3.17 14.77 3.75
CA ALA A 50 -2.91 15.95 4.57
C ALA A 50 -2.30 17.11 3.75
N LYS A 51 -1.34 16.83 2.88
CA LYS A 51 -0.69 17.85 2.02
C LYS A 51 -1.66 18.38 0.96
N ALA A 52 -2.43 17.50 0.34
CA ALA A 52 -3.44 17.87 -0.65
C ALA A 52 -4.55 18.74 -0.05
N LYS A 53 -4.99 18.44 1.19
CA LYS A 53 -5.93 19.27 1.93
C LYS A 53 -5.43 20.70 2.11
N VAL A 54 -4.16 20.88 2.49
CA VAL A 54 -3.55 22.21 2.65
C VAL A 54 -3.56 22.98 1.33
N ILE A 55 -3.25 22.33 0.20
CA ILE A 55 -3.30 22.95 -1.13
C ILE A 55 -4.72 23.34 -1.51
N ASN A 56 -5.69 22.43 -1.32
CA ASN A 56 -7.08 22.68 -1.65
C ASN A 56 -7.63 23.89 -0.88
N GLU A 57 -7.36 23.96 0.43
CA GLU A 57 -7.78 25.10 1.26
C GLU A 57 -7.10 26.41 0.82
N ARG A 58 -5.80 26.38 0.48
CA ARG A 58 -5.10 27.54 -0.08
C ARG A 58 -5.73 28.01 -1.38
N ASN A 59 -6.05 27.09 -2.29
CA ASN A 59 -6.65 27.39 -3.58
C ASN A 59 -8.06 28.00 -3.42
N LYS A 60 -8.87 27.49 -2.48
CA LYS A 60 -10.18 28.09 -2.13
C LYS A 60 -10.05 29.52 -1.62
N VAL A 61 -9.11 29.79 -0.73
CA VAL A 61 -8.87 31.14 -0.17
C VAL A 61 -8.41 32.11 -1.25
N ASN A 62 -7.53 31.67 -2.14
CA ASN A 62 -6.92 32.50 -3.17
C ASN A 62 -7.71 32.55 -4.49
N ASN A 63 -8.80 31.78 -4.61
CA ASN A 63 -9.55 31.56 -5.86
C ASN A 63 -8.65 31.10 -7.04
N THR A 64 -7.71 30.18 -6.76
CA THR A 64 -6.85 29.57 -7.77
C THR A 64 -7.17 28.09 -7.94
N SER A 65 -6.49 27.41 -8.87
CA SER A 65 -6.65 25.97 -9.12
C SER A 65 -5.30 25.31 -9.38
N ASP A 66 -4.32 25.70 -8.56
CA ASP A 66 -2.93 25.26 -8.66
C ASP A 66 -2.78 23.90 -7.97
N TYR A 67 -3.32 22.86 -8.60
CA TYR A 67 -3.24 21.48 -8.10
C TYR A 67 -1.98 20.80 -8.63
N ILE A 68 -1.25 20.11 -7.76
CA ILE A 68 -0.07 19.31 -8.12
C ILE A 68 -0.52 17.99 -8.75
N GLY A 69 0.21 17.55 -9.78
CA GLY A 69 -0.02 16.32 -10.52
C GLY A 69 -0.62 16.53 -11.92
N LYS A 70 -0.71 15.42 -12.65
CA LYS A 70 -1.23 15.38 -14.03
C LYS A 70 -2.71 15.02 -14.05
N GLU A 71 -3.40 15.39 -15.12
CA GLU A 71 -4.77 14.92 -15.36
C GLU A 71 -4.81 13.40 -15.42
N ILE A 72 -5.88 12.84 -14.86
CA ILE A 72 -6.12 11.39 -14.84
C ILE A 72 -6.76 10.95 -16.15
N SER A 73 -6.38 9.77 -16.63
CA SER A 73 -6.96 9.19 -17.84
C SER A 73 -8.38 8.68 -17.59
N GLU A 74 -9.23 8.64 -18.64
CA GLU A 74 -10.56 8.03 -18.54
C GLU A 74 -10.51 6.54 -18.16
N GLU A 75 -9.44 5.84 -18.54
CA GLU A 75 -9.24 4.42 -18.22
C GLU A 75 -9.01 4.23 -16.72
N ASP A 76 -8.18 5.09 -16.12
CA ASP A 76 -7.90 5.06 -14.69
C ASP A 76 -9.09 5.50 -13.84
N LEU A 77 -9.85 6.51 -14.31
CA LEU A 77 -11.12 6.91 -13.68
C LEU A 77 -12.11 5.74 -13.63
N LYS A 78 -12.29 5.02 -14.74
CA LYS A 78 -13.16 3.83 -14.81
C LYS A 78 -12.66 2.71 -13.90
N LYS A 79 -11.35 2.47 -13.88
CA LYS A 79 -10.72 1.46 -13.01
C LYS A 79 -10.99 1.74 -11.53
N LEU A 80 -10.88 3.01 -11.12
CA LEU A 80 -11.11 3.45 -9.75
C LEU A 80 -12.60 3.67 -9.43
N ASN A 81 -13.48 3.56 -10.43
CA ASN A 81 -14.92 3.80 -10.31
C ASN A 81 -15.24 5.18 -9.71
N ILE A 82 -14.57 6.22 -10.23
CA ILE A 82 -14.73 7.61 -9.82
C ILE A 82 -15.14 8.48 -11.01
N GLU A 83 -15.99 9.46 -10.76
CA GLU A 83 -16.38 10.46 -11.76
C GLU A 83 -15.37 11.61 -11.79
N ASP A 84 -15.03 12.09 -12.98
CA ASP A 84 -14.15 13.25 -13.11
C ASP A 84 -14.89 14.54 -12.73
N ASN A 85 -14.32 15.26 -11.77
CA ASN A 85 -14.78 16.57 -11.32
C ASN A 85 -13.79 17.69 -11.70
N GLY A 86 -12.78 17.39 -12.52
CA GLY A 86 -11.71 18.31 -12.92
C GLY A 86 -10.65 18.57 -11.85
N LYS A 87 -10.82 18.01 -10.64
CA LYS A 87 -9.94 18.19 -9.47
C LYS A 87 -9.21 16.90 -9.07
N ILE A 88 -9.17 15.93 -9.98
CA ILE A 88 -8.49 14.65 -9.78
C ILE A 88 -7.14 14.70 -10.48
N ARG A 89 -6.06 14.34 -9.76
CA ARG A 89 -4.71 14.34 -10.30
C ARG A 89 -3.99 13.03 -10.01
N ILE A 90 -3.21 12.56 -10.98
CA ILE A 90 -2.20 11.52 -10.81
C ILE A 90 -0.93 12.20 -10.30
N LEU A 91 -0.37 11.67 -9.22
CA LEU A 91 0.87 12.10 -8.59
C LEU A 91 1.98 11.11 -8.96
N SER A 92 2.96 11.58 -9.74
CA SER A 92 4.21 10.86 -9.93
C SER A 92 5.11 10.99 -8.70
N LYS A 93 6.25 10.29 -8.71
CA LYS A 93 7.23 10.41 -7.64
C LYS A 93 7.72 11.85 -7.44
N GLU A 94 7.96 12.58 -8.53
CA GLU A 94 8.38 13.98 -8.49
C GLU A 94 7.31 14.88 -7.85
N ASP A 95 6.04 14.63 -8.14
CA ASP A 95 4.90 15.34 -7.54
C ASP A 95 4.83 15.09 -6.02
N LEU A 96 5.10 13.86 -5.59
CA LEU A 96 5.13 13.50 -4.16
C LEU A 96 6.30 14.17 -3.43
N GLU A 97 7.46 14.29 -4.09
CA GLU A 97 8.60 15.04 -3.58
C GLU A 97 8.28 16.54 -3.45
N GLU A 98 7.56 17.11 -4.42
CA GLU A 98 7.06 18.51 -4.35
C GLU A 98 6.06 18.70 -3.21
N LEU A 99 5.21 17.70 -2.94
CA LEU A 99 4.31 17.67 -1.78
C LEU A 99 5.04 17.47 -0.45
N GLU A 100 6.36 17.27 -0.45
CA GLU A 100 7.17 16.93 0.72
C GLU A 100 6.66 15.66 1.42
N VAL A 101 6.15 14.70 0.66
CA VAL A 101 5.80 13.37 1.18
C VAL A 101 7.10 12.60 1.38
N THR A 102 7.33 12.13 2.60
CA THR A 102 8.58 11.47 2.99
C THR A 102 8.39 9.95 3.05
N GLU A 103 9.49 9.21 2.92
CA GLU A 103 9.51 7.74 3.09
C GLU A 103 8.66 6.95 2.09
N ILE A 104 8.56 7.46 0.85
CA ILE A 104 7.84 6.79 -0.23
C ILE A 104 8.57 5.48 -0.58
N LYS A 105 8.06 4.36 -0.05
CA LYS A 105 8.54 3.01 -0.39
C LYS A 105 7.87 2.46 -1.65
N GLN A 106 6.76 3.07 -2.07
CA GLN A 106 5.97 2.66 -3.21
C GLN A 106 6.58 3.25 -4.49
N GLU A 107 6.87 2.40 -5.49
CA GLU A 107 7.43 2.87 -6.77
C GLU A 107 6.37 3.42 -7.74
N LYS A 108 5.09 3.38 -7.36
CA LYS A 108 3.95 3.53 -8.27
C LYS A 108 3.14 4.77 -7.95
N ASP A 109 2.45 5.27 -8.97
CA ASP A 109 1.71 6.52 -8.92
C ASP A 109 0.47 6.44 -8.00
N PHE A 110 0.17 7.58 -7.38
CA PHE A 110 -1.02 7.77 -6.57
C PHE A 110 -2.01 8.67 -7.30
N VAL A 111 -3.27 8.60 -6.92
CA VAL A 111 -4.31 9.52 -7.40
C VAL A 111 -4.88 10.26 -6.21
N ILE A 112 -5.09 11.56 -6.35
CA ILE A 112 -5.75 12.40 -5.35
C ILE A 112 -6.95 13.09 -5.97
N ASN A 113 -8.11 12.99 -5.31
CA ASN A 113 -9.24 13.87 -5.57
C ASN A 113 -9.16 15.04 -4.58
N TYR A 114 -8.76 16.23 -5.05
CA TYR A 114 -8.62 17.41 -4.18
C TYR A 114 -9.96 17.91 -3.63
N GLU A 115 -11.10 17.52 -4.21
CA GLU A 115 -12.42 17.90 -3.69
C GLU A 115 -12.85 17.06 -2.49
N THR A 116 -12.70 15.74 -2.59
CA THR A 116 -13.10 14.81 -1.53
C THR A 116 -11.97 14.48 -0.56
N GLU A 117 -10.74 14.88 -0.87
CA GLU A 117 -9.52 14.54 -0.13
C GLU A 117 -9.21 13.03 -0.13
N GLU A 118 -9.88 12.24 -0.98
CA GLU A 118 -9.63 10.79 -1.08
C GLU A 118 -8.37 10.53 -1.92
N VAL A 119 -7.53 9.61 -1.43
CA VAL A 119 -6.30 9.17 -2.10
C VAL A 119 -6.49 7.73 -2.56
N TYR A 120 -6.00 7.42 -3.76
CA TYR A 120 -6.03 6.08 -4.34
C TYR A 120 -4.62 5.63 -4.70
N TYR A 121 -4.33 4.35 -4.50
CA TYR A 121 -3.12 3.70 -4.96
C TYR A 121 -3.41 2.99 -6.28
N LEU A 122 -2.85 3.44 -7.40
CA LEU A 122 -3.32 3.03 -8.73
C LEU A 122 -3.13 1.54 -9.00
N ASP A 123 -2.11 0.92 -8.42
CA ASP A 123 -1.84 -0.51 -8.50
C ASP A 123 -2.85 -1.35 -7.71
N GLY A 124 -3.46 -0.75 -6.70
CA GLY A 124 -4.29 -1.44 -5.72
C GLY A 124 -3.47 -2.29 -4.75
N TYR A 125 -4.06 -2.54 -3.60
CA TYR A 125 -3.55 -3.44 -2.57
C TYR A 125 -4.36 -4.73 -2.58
N LYS A 126 -3.66 -5.87 -2.68
CA LYS A 126 -4.29 -7.18 -2.65
C LYS A 126 -4.46 -7.65 -1.21
N THR A 127 -5.70 -7.83 -0.80
CA THR A 127 -6.08 -8.35 0.52
C THR A 127 -5.89 -9.88 0.61
N ASP A 128 -5.88 -10.40 1.84
CA ASP A 128 -5.81 -11.84 2.12
C ASP A 128 -6.97 -12.62 1.47
N ASP A 129 -8.15 -12.00 1.37
CA ASP A 129 -9.33 -12.55 0.70
C ASP A 129 -9.25 -12.48 -0.84
N ASN A 130 -8.08 -12.11 -1.38
CA ASN A 130 -7.81 -11.99 -2.81
C ASN A 130 -8.63 -10.89 -3.51
N ASN A 131 -9.25 -9.98 -2.75
CA ASN A 131 -9.85 -8.75 -3.24
C ASN A 131 -8.79 -7.66 -3.42
N ILE A 132 -8.97 -6.77 -4.39
CA ILE A 132 -8.10 -5.61 -4.60
C ILE A 132 -8.83 -4.36 -4.13
N VAL A 133 -8.18 -3.59 -3.26
CA VAL A 133 -8.68 -2.30 -2.78
C VAL A 133 -7.75 -1.17 -3.24
N TYR A 134 -8.30 0.01 -3.48
CA TYR A 134 -7.54 1.12 -4.06
C TYR A 134 -7.54 2.36 -3.15
N SER A 135 -8.63 2.61 -2.44
CA SER A 135 -8.84 3.85 -1.68
C SER A 135 -8.09 3.84 -0.34
N LEU A 136 -7.73 5.04 0.14
CA LEU A 136 -7.16 5.22 1.47
C LEU A 136 -8.14 4.77 2.54
N THR A 137 -9.42 5.06 2.35
CA THR A 137 -10.48 4.63 3.24
C THR A 137 -10.45 3.11 3.44
N ASP A 138 -10.42 2.35 2.35
CA ASP A 138 -10.37 0.88 2.42
C ASP A 138 -9.05 0.38 3.01
N ILE A 139 -7.93 0.92 2.56
CA ILE A 139 -6.59 0.52 3.01
C ILE A 139 -6.40 0.79 4.49
N SER A 140 -6.86 1.93 5.00
CA SER A 140 -6.78 2.27 6.43
C SER A 140 -7.62 1.32 7.29
N ASN A 141 -8.78 0.90 6.80
CA ASN A 141 -9.62 -0.08 7.49
C ASN A 141 -8.96 -1.46 7.60
N LEU A 142 -7.99 -1.78 6.75
CA LEU A 142 -7.19 -3.02 6.85
C LEU A 142 -6.10 -2.92 7.92
N VAL A 143 -5.55 -1.72 8.15
CA VAL A 143 -4.49 -1.50 9.16
C VAL A 143 -5.04 -1.55 10.60
N VAL A 144 -6.29 -1.11 10.79
CA VAL A 144 -6.92 -0.97 12.13
C VAL A 144 -7.55 -2.29 12.63
N LYS A 145 -7.43 -3.39 11.88
CA LYS A 145 -7.97 -4.71 12.24
C LYS A 145 -7.22 -5.42 13.37
#